data_AF-A0A086KHG4-F1
#
_entry.id   AF-A0A086KHG4-F1
#
_cell.length_a   1.000
_cell.length_b   1.000
_cell.length_c   1.000
_cell.angle_alpha   90.00
_cell.angle_beta   90.00
_cell.angle_gamma   90.00
#
_symmetry.space_group_name_H-M   'P 1'
#
loop_
_entity.id
_entity.type
_entity.pdbx_description
1 polymer ?
#
loop_
_entity_poly.entity_id
_entity_poly.type
_entity_poly.pdbx_seq_one_letter_code
_entity_poly.pdbx_strand_id
1 'polypeptide(L)'
;AMPIFHDGVKRWPCCDAEAWDWTDFMAIKGCSFGKHTDVKPTSPPPTAAATPAPTQPAVVKDIEEFNKRQKEEEEAKKRQKEAEAAKPQTPLVTPEGNYKCSNKGCNKEYSPNDNSPTACKFHPGQPVFRDCMKSWTCCQAKSYDWDEFMKIEPCQTGPHVPKMFCQS
;
A
#
# COMPACT_ATOMS: atom_id res chain seq x y z
N ALA A 1 -23.05 -25.01 -12.38
CA ALA A 1 -23.13 -23.55 -12.59
C ALA A 1 -21.84 -22.93 -12.08
N MET A 2 -21.18 -22.04 -12.84
CA MET A 2 -20.02 -21.28 -12.36
C MET A 2 -20.49 -19.96 -11.73
N PRO A 3 -19.85 -19.47 -10.65
CA PRO A 3 -20.25 -18.20 -10.03
C PRO A 3 -19.93 -17.00 -10.92
N ILE A 4 -20.75 -15.95 -10.80
CA ILE A 4 -20.61 -14.70 -11.54
C ILE A 4 -20.18 -13.60 -10.57
N PHE A 5 -19.16 -12.83 -10.99
CA PHE A 5 -18.64 -11.68 -10.26
C PHE A 5 -18.78 -10.43 -11.13
N HIS A 6 -19.62 -9.49 -10.73
CA HIS A 6 -19.83 -8.22 -11.45
C HIS A 6 -20.06 -7.10 -10.43
N ASP A 7 -19.43 -5.94 -10.62
CA ASP A 7 -19.56 -4.74 -9.76
C ASP A 7 -19.38 -4.99 -8.25
N GLY A 8 -18.48 -5.91 -7.87
CA GLY A 8 -18.20 -6.27 -6.48
C GLY A 8 -19.17 -7.29 -5.86
N VAL A 9 -20.28 -7.56 -6.53
CA VAL A 9 -21.30 -8.54 -6.14
C VAL A 9 -20.93 -9.94 -6.65
N LYS A 10 -21.14 -10.93 -5.77
CA LYS A 10 -20.85 -12.34 -5.99
C LYS A 10 -22.17 -13.10 -5.95
N ARG A 11 -22.51 -13.80 -7.03
CA ARG A 11 -23.77 -14.56 -7.12
C ARG A 11 -23.63 -15.84 -7.91
N TRP A 12 -24.56 -16.76 -7.70
CA TRP A 12 -24.69 -17.96 -8.52
C TRP A 12 -25.70 -17.70 -9.63
N PRO A 13 -25.45 -18.08 -10.90
CA PRO A 13 -26.42 -17.85 -11.98
C PRO A 13 -27.71 -18.66 -11.82
N CYS A 14 -27.76 -19.61 -10.89
CA CYS A 14 -28.95 -20.40 -10.59
C CYS A 14 -29.89 -19.77 -9.56
N CYS A 15 -29.51 -18.65 -8.92
CA CYS A 15 -30.36 -17.94 -7.98
C CYS A 15 -29.97 -16.46 -7.85
N ASP A 16 -30.93 -15.58 -7.55
CA ASP A 16 -30.69 -14.14 -7.38
C ASP A 16 -30.12 -13.79 -5.99
N ALA A 17 -29.46 -14.75 -5.33
CA ALA A 17 -28.80 -14.51 -4.06
C ALA A 17 -27.49 -13.76 -4.30
N GLU A 18 -27.43 -12.53 -3.78
CA GLU A 18 -26.29 -11.63 -3.90
C GLU A 18 -25.50 -11.62 -2.61
N ALA A 19 -24.17 -11.71 -2.73
CA ALA A 19 -23.25 -11.56 -1.61
C ALA A 19 -22.18 -10.52 -1.94
N TRP A 20 -21.86 -9.68 -0.96
CA TRP A 20 -20.87 -8.62 -1.11
C TRP A 20 -19.50 -9.03 -0.56
N ASP A 21 -19.44 -9.97 0.37
CA ASP A 21 -18.21 -10.60 0.87
C ASP A 21 -18.17 -12.12 0.60
N TRP A 22 -17.03 -12.74 0.92
CA TRP A 22 -16.78 -14.15 0.59
C TRP A 22 -17.41 -15.14 1.59
N THR A 23 -17.64 -14.69 2.82
CA THR A 23 -18.30 -15.48 3.87
C THR A 23 -19.76 -15.62 3.53
N ASP A 24 -20.42 -14.51 3.18
CA ASP A 24 -21.81 -14.50 2.77
C ASP A 24 -22.03 -15.30 1.49
N PHE A 25 -21.10 -15.21 0.53
CA PHE A 25 -21.17 -15.97 -0.72
C PHE A 25 -21.13 -17.50 -0.51
N MET A 26 -20.28 -17.97 0.41
CA MET A 26 -20.22 -19.40 0.78
C MET A 26 -21.42 -19.82 1.65
N ALA A 27 -22.03 -18.88 2.36
CA ALA A 27 -23.23 -19.11 3.16
C ALA A 27 -24.53 -19.09 2.33
N ILE A 28 -24.48 -18.72 1.03
CA ILE A 28 -25.63 -18.81 0.12
C ILE A 28 -26.12 -20.26 0.09
N LYS A 29 -27.32 -20.47 0.63
CA LYS A 29 -27.96 -21.79 0.64
C LYS A 29 -28.18 -22.25 -0.80
N GLY A 30 -27.82 -23.51 -1.06
CA GLY A 30 -28.07 -24.14 -2.35
C GLY A 30 -29.55 -24.03 -2.74
N CYS A 31 -29.83 -23.54 -3.94
CA CYS A 31 -31.19 -23.31 -4.43
C CYS A 31 -31.80 -24.54 -5.15
N SER A 32 -31.05 -25.64 -5.30
CA SER A 32 -31.49 -26.84 -6.01
C SER A 32 -31.22 -28.10 -5.19
N PHE A 33 -32.11 -29.08 -5.31
CA PHE A 33 -32.00 -30.39 -4.67
C PHE A 33 -31.79 -31.47 -5.73
N GLY A 34 -30.92 -32.46 -5.46
CA GLY A 34 -30.60 -33.55 -6.39
C GLY A 34 -29.93 -34.72 -5.69
N LYS A 35 -29.82 -35.87 -6.36
CA LYS A 35 -29.11 -37.04 -5.83
C LYS A 35 -27.61 -36.74 -5.78
N HIS A 36 -26.96 -37.02 -4.66
CA HIS A 36 -25.51 -36.90 -4.54
C HIS A 36 -24.84 -37.84 -5.55
N THR A 37 -23.96 -37.28 -6.39
CA THR A 37 -23.14 -38.02 -7.36
C THR A 37 -21.68 -37.91 -6.96
N ASP A 38 -20.95 -39.04 -7.02
CA ASP A 38 -19.51 -39.09 -6.73
C ASP A 38 -18.66 -38.71 -7.96
N VAL A 39 -19.30 -38.64 -9.14
CA VAL A 39 -18.64 -38.22 -10.38
C VAL A 39 -18.74 -36.70 -10.51
N LYS A 40 -17.57 -36.05 -10.49
CA LYS A 40 -17.43 -34.62 -10.77
C LYS A 40 -18.01 -34.29 -12.15
N PRO A 41 -19.04 -33.43 -12.27
CA PRO A 41 -19.63 -33.12 -13.56
C PRO A 41 -18.61 -32.38 -14.43
N THR A 42 -18.29 -32.97 -15.59
CA THR A 42 -17.42 -32.35 -16.59
C THR A 42 -18.13 -31.13 -17.18
N SER A 43 -17.52 -29.96 -17.06
CA SER A 43 -18.02 -28.72 -17.67
C SER A 43 -18.11 -28.87 -19.18
N PRO A 44 -19.22 -28.51 -19.85
CA PRO A 44 -19.19 -28.30 -21.28
C PRO A 44 -18.22 -27.14 -21.62
N PRO A 45 -17.60 -27.14 -22.81
CA PRO A 45 -16.73 -26.05 -23.24
C PRO A 45 -17.54 -24.73 -23.29
N PRO A 46 -16.92 -23.58 -22.94
CA PRO A 46 -17.61 -22.30 -22.97
C PRO A 46 -18.03 -21.96 -24.40
N THR A 47 -19.32 -21.97 -24.67
CA THR A 47 -19.88 -21.41 -25.90
C THR A 47 -19.58 -19.90 -25.88
N ALA A 48 -18.86 -19.44 -26.91
CA ALA A 48 -18.47 -18.05 -27.08
C ALA A 48 -19.71 -17.15 -27.24
N ALA A 49 -20.25 -16.66 -26.13
CA ALA A 49 -21.12 -15.49 -26.12
C ALA A 49 -20.23 -14.26 -25.96
N ALA A 50 -20.24 -13.41 -26.98
CA ALA A 50 -19.46 -12.19 -27.07
C ALA A 50 -19.61 -11.33 -25.82
N THR A 51 -18.52 -11.19 -25.08
CA THR A 51 -18.36 -10.13 -24.07
C THR A 51 -17.80 -8.91 -24.82
N PRO A 52 -18.37 -7.69 -24.67
CA PRO A 52 -17.64 -6.49 -25.05
C PRO A 52 -16.41 -6.42 -24.14
N ALA A 53 -15.23 -6.53 -24.75
CA ALA A 53 -13.96 -6.59 -24.05
C ALA A 53 -13.83 -5.46 -23.02
N PRO A 54 -13.21 -5.69 -21.85
CA PRO A 54 -12.75 -4.60 -21.01
C PRO A 54 -11.82 -3.74 -21.86
N THR A 55 -12.13 -2.45 -21.96
CA THR A 55 -11.33 -1.46 -22.69
C THR A 55 -9.93 -1.47 -22.11
N GLN A 56 -9.02 -2.20 -22.76
CA GLN A 56 -7.61 -2.20 -22.44
C GLN A 56 -7.12 -0.75 -22.61
N PRO A 57 -6.30 -0.20 -21.70
CA PRO A 57 -5.60 1.04 -22.00
C PRO A 57 -4.84 0.83 -23.31
N ALA A 58 -5.05 1.74 -24.26
CA ALA A 58 -4.54 1.60 -25.62
C ALA A 58 -3.07 1.17 -25.62
N VAL A 59 -2.81 -0.03 -26.18
CA VAL A 59 -1.46 -0.53 -26.40
C VAL A 59 -0.80 0.43 -27.39
N VAL A 60 0.04 1.32 -26.87
CA VAL A 60 0.93 2.14 -27.70
C VAL A 60 1.88 1.18 -28.42
N LYS A 61 1.83 1.19 -29.76
CA LYS A 61 2.55 0.25 -30.62
C LYS A 61 4.04 0.60 -30.79
N ASP A 62 4.49 1.69 -30.16
CA ASP A 62 5.82 2.25 -30.31
C ASP A 62 6.50 2.47 -28.95
N ILE A 63 7.68 1.86 -28.78
CA ILE A 63 8.47 1.87 -27.53
C ILE A 63 8.98 3.29 -27.23
N GLU A 64 9.21 4.11 -28.26
CA GLU A 64 9.77 5.46 -28.11
C GLU A 64 8.73 6.41 -27.51
N GLU A 65 7.47 6.29 -27.92
CA GLU A 65 6.36 7.06 -27.34
C GLU A 65 6.12 6.70 -25.86
N PHE A 66 6.20 5.41 -25.52
CA PHE A 66 6.09 4.96 -24.13
C PHE A 66 7.22 5.52 -23.25
N ASN A 67 8.46 5.43 -23.71
CA ASN A 67 9.63 5.94 -22.98
C ASN A 67 9.57 7.46 -22.79
N LYS A 68 9.11 8.20 -23.81
CA LYS A 68 8.92 9.65 -23.74
C LYS A 68 7.89 10.01 -22.66
N ARG A 69 6.74 9.33 -22.65
CA ARG A 69 5.70 9.55 -21.62
C ARG A 69 6.21 9.24 -20.20
N GLN A 70 6.98 8.16 -20.03
CA GLN A 70 7.58 7.83 -18.73
C GLN A 70 8.53 8.92 -18.24
N LYS A 71 9.38 9.45 -19.14
CA LYS A 71 10.32 10.53 -18.82
C LYS A 71 9.60 11.84 -18.47
N GLU A 72 8.56 12.19 -19.23
CA GLU A 72 7.73 13.36 -18.96
C GLU A 72 6.99 13.24 -17.61
N GLU A 73 6.51 12.04 -17.27
CA GLU A 73 5.85 11.76 -15.98
C GLU A 73 6.84 11.83 -14.80
N GLU A 74 8.08 11.36 -14.98
CA GLU A 74 9.15 11.47 -13.99
C GLU A 74 9.55 12.94 -13.76
N GLU A 75 9.71 13.73 -14.84
CA GLU A 75 9.98 15.16 -14.74
C GLU A 75 8.82 15.92 -14.09
N ALA A 76 7.57 15.57 -14.41
CA ALA A 76 6.40 16.16 -13.79
C ALA A 76 6.34 15.84 -12.28
N LYS A 77 6.60 14.59 -11.88
CA LYS A 77 6.71 14.18 -10.46
C LYS A 77 7.85 14.90 -9.75
N LYS A 78 9.00 15.09 -10.41
CA LYS A 78 10.12 15.86 -9.85
C LYS A 78 9.73 17.31 -9.62
N ARG A 79 9.11 17.98 -10.61
CA ARG A 79 8.64 19.37 -10.49
C ARG A 79 7.58 19.52 -9.41
N GLN A 80 6.66 18.57 -9.28
CA GLN A 80 5.66 18.56 -8.20
C GLN A 80 6.32 18.42 -6.82
N LYS A 81 7.30 17.51 -6.67
CA LYS A 81 8.04 17.34 -5.42
C LYS A 81 8.86 18.58 -5.04
N GLU A 82 9.46 19.24 -6.03
CA GLU A 82 10.19 20.50 -5.82
C GLU A 82 9.25 21.65 -5.44
N ALA A 83 8.08 21.75 -6.08
CA ALA A 83 7.05 22.72 -5.71
C ALA A 83 6.48 22.47 -4.30
N GLU A 84 6.29 21.20 -3.91
CA GLU A 84 5.84 20.82 -2.56
C GLU A 84 6.92 21.11 -1.51
N ALA A 85 8.19 20.88 -1.84
CA ALA A 85 9.32 21.23 -0.97
C ALA A 85 9.52 22.75 -0.81
N ALA A 86 9.08 23.55 -1.79
CA ALA A 86 9.14 25.01 -1.74
C ALA A 86 8.00 25.66 -0.91
N LYS A 87 7.00 24.89 -0.47
CA LYS A 87 5.93 25.42 0.38
C LYS A 87 6.48 25.75 1.78
N PRO A 88 6.10 26.88 2.41
CA PRO A 88 6.57 27.24 3.74
C PRO A 88 6.28 26.11 4.74
N GLN A 89 7.34 25.55 5.31
CA GLN A 89 7.24 24.51 6.33
C GLN A 89 7.55 25.12 7.70
N THR A 90 6.65 24.94 8.66
CA THR A 90 6.90 25.32 10.06
C THR A 90 7.13 24.08 10.92
N PRO A 91 7.99 24.15 11.94
CA PRO A 91 8.17 23.03 12.84
C PRO A 91 6.91 22.81 13.68
N LEU A 92 6.56 21.55 13.91
CA LEU A 92 5.47 21.18 14.81
C LEU A 92 5.94 21.39 16.25
N VAL A 93 5.35 22.40 16.90
CA VAL A 93 5.58 22.75 18.31
C VAL A 93 4.39 22.27 19.13
N THR A 94 4.63 21.54 20.21
CA THR A 94 3.58 21.14 21.16
C THR A 94 3.16 22.33 22.03
N PRO A 95 2.00 22.27 22.72
CA PRO A 95 1.57 23.35 23.63
C PRO A 95 2.59 23.70 24.72
N GLU A 96 3.49 22.76 25.04
CA GLU A 96 4.55 22.89 26.04
C GLU A 96 5.85 23.49 25.47
N GLY A 97 5.90 23.79 24.16
CA GLY A 97 7.09 24.34 23.51
C GLY A 97 8.11 23.28 23.06
N ASN A 98 7.77 21.99 23.14
CA ASN A 98 8.64 20.90 22.70
C ASN A 98 8.48 20.65 21.20
N TYR A 99 9.55 20.17 20.56
CA TYR A 99 9.54 19.73 19.16
C TYR A 99 9.37 18.22 19.09
N LYS A 100 8.67 17.74 18.06
CA LYS A 100 8.58 16.31 17.77
C LYS A 100 9.68 15.87 16.82
N CYS A 101 10.41 14.81 17.15
CA CYS A 101 11.47 14.28 16.31
C CYS A 101 10.91 13.64 15.02
N SER A 102 11.54 13.94 13.88
CA SER A 102 11.24 13.42 12.54
C SER A 102 12.09 12.21 12.15
N ASN A 103 13.18 11.94 12.89
CA ASN A 103 14.06 10.81 12.61
C ASN A 103 13.33 9.47 12.80
N LYS A 104 13.54 8.53 11.87
CA LYS A 104 12.83 7.25 11.84
C LYS A 104 13.18 6.39 13.06
N GLY A 105 12.17 5.94 13.79
CA GLY A 105 12.33 5.13 15.01
C GLY A 105 12.56 5.94 16.29
N CYS A 106 12.65 7.27 16.24
CA CYS A 106 12.79 8.07 17.46
C CYS A 106 11.44 8.49 18.05
N ASN A 107 10.59 9.18 17.27
CA ASN A 107 9.27 9.74 17.63
C ASN A 107 9.14 10.52 18.96
N LYS A 108 10.23 10.73 19.70
CA LYS A 108 10.29 11.48 20.96
C LYS A 108 10.06 12.97 20.75
N GLU A 109 9.47 13.57 21.78
CA GLU A 109 9.42 15.02 21.94
C GLU A 109 10.68 15.48 22.67
N TYR A 110 11.24 16.60 22.25
CA TYR A 110 12.50 17.11 22.77
C TYR A 110 12.48 18.63 22.82
N SER A 111 13.18 19.18 23.80
CA SER A 111 13.39 20.63 23.90
C SER A 111 14.46 21.06 22.91
N PRO A 112 14.30 22.22 22.22
CA PRO A 112 15.33 22.73 21.31
C PRO A 112 16.68 22.95 22.00
N ASN A 113 16.66 23.21 23.31
CA ASN A 113 17.85 23.47 24.12
C ASN A 113 18.60 22.20 24.53
N ASP A 114 17.97 21.03 24.47
CA ASP A 114 18.54 19.73 24.89
C ASP A 114 18.75 18.80 23.68
N ASN A 115 19.39 19.33 22.63
CA ASN A 115 19.66 18.58 21.40
C ASN A 115 21.16 18.31 21.23
N SER A 116 21.68 17.35 22.00
CA SER A 116 23.07 16.91 21.88
C SER A 116 23.28 16.09 20.59
N PRO A 117 24.51 16.00 20.05
CA PRO A 117 24.81 15.23 18.84
C PRO A 117 24.59 13.72 18.99
N THR A 118 24.28 13.21 20.18
CA THR A 118 23.99 11.80 20.45
C THR A 118 22.64 11.59 21.13
N ALA A 119 21.78 12.62 21.22
CA ALA A 119 20.50 12.56 21.92
C ALA A 119 19.47 11.64 21.24
N CYS A 120 19.49 11.59 19.90
CA CYS A 120 18.54 10.82 19.11
C CYS A 120 19.16 9.49 18.67
N LYS A 121 18.45 8.38 18.88
CA LYS A 121 18.73 7.10 18.22
C LYS A 121 17.71 6.88 17.10
N PHE A 122 18.16 6.62 15.89
CA PHE A 122 17.29 6.48 14.72
C PHE A 122 17.86 5.55 13.64
N HIS A 123 17.02 5.25 12.64
CA HIS A 123 17.42 4.58 11.40
C HIS A 123 17.62 5.64 10.30
N PRO A 124 18.84 5.83 9.77
CA PRO A 124 19.10 6.77 8.66
C PRO A 124 18.61 6.22 7.31
N GLY A 125 18.37 4.92 7.23
CA GLY A 125 17.94 4.22 6.04
C GLY A 125 16.46 4.33 5.75
N GLN A 126 16.06 3.77 4.62
CA GLN A 126 14.66 3.65 4.22
C GLN A 126 14.11 2.28 4.62
N PRO A 127 12.81 2.19 4.95
CA PRO A 127 12.16 0.89 5.12
C PRO A 127 12.04 0.21 3.75
N VAL A 128 12.36 -1.09 3.69
CA VAL A 128 12.28 -1.94 2.51
C VAL A 128 11.35 -3.10 2.81
N PHE A 129 10.32 -3.25 1.99
CA PHE A 129 9.35 -4.33 2.07
C PHE A 129 9.47 -5.20 0.81
N ARG A 130 10.00 -6.41 0.95
CA ARG A 130 10.15 -7.39 -0.16
C ARG A 130 9.86 -8.80 0.36
N ASP A 131 9.10 -9.59 -0.39
CA ASP A 131 8.84 -11.01 -0.08
C ASP A 131 8.30 -11.25 1.35
N CYS A 132 7.32 -10.44 1.77
CA CYS A 132 6.77 -10.40 3.14
C CYS A 132 7.79 -10.05 4.25
N MET A 133 9.04 -9.75 3.90
CA MET A 133 10.09 -9.31 4.80
C MET A 133 10.16 -7.77 4.83
N LYS A 134 10.24 -7.23 6.04
CA LYS A 134 10.36 -5.81 6.34
C LYS A 134 11.74 -5.57 6.94
N SER A 135 12.49 -4.64 6.37
CA SER A 135 13.87 -4.36 6.76
C SER A 135 14.20 -2.90 6.60
N TRP A 136 15.33 -2.46 7.16
CA TRP A 136 15.86 -1.12 6.94
C TRP A 136 17.08 -1.18 6.02
N THR A 137 17.31 -0.19 5.15
CA THR A 137 18.54 -0.18 4.34
C THR A 137 19.80 0.13 5.15
N CYS A 138 19.66 0.72 6.33
CA CYS A 138 20.79 1.13 7.17
C CYS A 138 21.32 0.04 8.09
N CYS A 139 20.54 -1.02 8.32
CA CYS A 139 20.96 -2.14 9.16
C CYS A 139 20.38 -3.44 8.60
N GLN A 140 21.00 -4.57 8.91
CA GLN A 140 20.54 -5.87 8.42
C GLN A 140 19.35 -6.45 9.22
N ALA A 141 18.69 -5.63 10.03
CA ALA A 141 17.52 -6.01 10.80
C ALA A 141 16.34 -6.31 9.87
N LYS A 142 15.77 -7.50 10.05
CA LYS A 142 14.69 -8.05 9.23
C LYS A 142 13.61 -8.56 10.16
N SER A 143 12.36 -8.34 9.78
CA SER A 143 11.19 -8.86 10.46
C SER A 143 10.16 -9.28 9.43
N TYR A 144 9.36 -10.29 9.76
CA TYR A 144 8.24 -10.74 8.93
C TYR A 144 6.90 -10.21 9.45
N ASP A 145 6.86 -9.78 10.71
CA ASP A 145 5.71 -9.17 11.37
C ASP A 145 5.77 -7.63 11.30
N TRP A 146 4.64 -6.93 11.45
CA TRP A 146 4.64 -5.47 11.42
C TRP A 146 5.03 -4.85 12.76
N ASP A 147 4.55 -5.42 13.87
CA ASP A 147 4.84 -4.94 15.21
C ASP A 147 6.31 -5.15 15.56
N GLU A 148 6.89 -6.29 15.17
CA GLU A 148 8.32 -6.53 15.33
C GLU A 148 9.16 -5.56 14.51
N PHE A 149 8.76 -5.23 13.27
CA PHE A 149 9.43 -4.21 12.46
C PHE A 149 9.46 -2.83 13.14
N MET A 150 8.37 -2.42 13.79
CA MET A 150 8.29 -1.16 14.54
C MET A 150 9.16 -1.14 15.80
N LYS A 151 9.49 -2.33 16.34
CA LYS A 151 10.34 -2.50 17.52
C LYS A 151 11.82 -2.67 17.21
N ILE A 152 12.20 -2.75 15.92
CA ILE A 152 13.61 -2.87 15.52
C ILE A 152 14.40 -1.69 16.08
N GLU A 153 15.39 -1.98 16.91
CA GLU A 153 16.19 -0.96 17.56
C GLU A 153 16.92 -0.07 16.55
N PRO A 154 16.93 1.25 16.76
CA PRO A 154 17.65 2.20 15.91
C PRO A 154 19.16 1.91 15.87
N CYS A 155 19.74 1.96 14.67
CA CYS A 155 21.14 1.59 14.44
C CYS A 155 22.14 2.75 14.46
N GLN A 156 21.69 4.01 14.45
CA GLN A 156 22.56 5.19 14.47
C GLN A 156 22.12 6.19 15.55
N THR A 157 23.08 7.00 16.02
CA THR A 157 22.82 8.13 16.90
C THR A 157 23.17 9.47 16.25
N GLY A 158 22.48 10.54 16.65
CA GLY A 158 22.63 11.88 16.09
C GLY A 158 21.79 12.92 16.83
N PRO A 159 21.73 14.17 16.36
CA PRO A 159 20.79 15.16 16.88
C PRO A 159 19.35 14.85 16.44
N HIS A 160 18.39 15.31 17.23
CA HIS A 160 16.98 15.32 16.86
C HIS A 160 16.71 16.33 15.73
N VAL A 161 15.84 15.93 14.81
CA VAL A 161 15.37 16.77 13.69
C VAL A 161 13.89 17.12 13.92
N PRO A 162 13.48 18.38 13.88
CA PRO A 162 12.09 18.75 14.15
C PRO A 162 11.19 18.30 12.99
N LYS A 163 10.03 17.74 13.32
CA LYS A 163 9.02 17.37 12.34
C LYS A 163 8.38 18.65 11.80
N MET A 164 8.56 18.90 10.51
CA MET A 164 7.96 20.05 9.84
C MET A 164 6.60 19.69 9.26
N PHE A 165 5.69 20.66 9.19
CA PHE A 165 4.40 20.52 8.50
C PHE A 165 4.28 21.61 7.43
N CYS A 166 3.75 21.24 6.27
CA CYS A 166 3.30 22.22 5.28
C CYS A 166 2.10 22.96 5.84
N GLN A 167 2.16 24.28 5.90
CA GLN A 167 0.96 25.09 6.18
C GLN A 167 -0.03 24.88 5.03
N SER A 168 -1.30 24.60 5.34
CA SER A 168 -2.36 24.35 4.35
C SER A 168 -2.62 25.55 3.47
#